data_AF-A0A2K9PW40-F1
#
_entry.id   AF-A0A2K9PW40-F1
#
_cell.length_a   1.000
_cell.length_b   1.000
_cell.length_c   1.000
_cell.angle_alpha   90.00
_cell.angle_beta   90.00
_cell.angle_gamma   90.00
#
_symmetry.space_group_name_H-M   'P 1'
#
loop_
_entity.id
_entity.type
_entity.pdbx_description
1 polymer ?
#
loop_
_entity_poly.entity_id
_entity_poly.type
_entity_poly.pdbx_seq_one_letter_code
_entity_poly.pdbx_strand_id
1 'polypeptide(L)'
;MLKNKHCFSFLMLLLVFSVNAQIDGDPDIGDLSAPSIFYDKFEAPLHENTWKVEHRIWGQPTYNGNLYLHGGVIQENCYTENGNAVMRSLEDYYNGPLTSFNGEHNTRMGAAMLTDRRFASGRFETKMKIIHLKRQNI
;
A
#
# COMPACT_ATOMS: atom_id res chain seq x y z
N MET A 1 67.03 -14.23 -19.34
CA MET A 1 66.24 -14.83 -18.24
C MET A 1 65.98 -13.76 -17.19
N LEU A 2 64.71 -13.56 -16.83
CA LEU A 2 64.19 -12.82 -15.66
C LEU A 2 64.51 -11.31 -15.50
N LYS A 3 63.48 -10.48 -15.76
CA LYS A 3 63.10 -9.41 -14.83
C LYS A 3 61.59 -9.48 -14.57
N ASN A 4 61.24 -10.21 -13.52
CA ASN A 4 60.07 -9.92 -12.67
C ASN A 4 60.25 -8.46 -12.15
N LYS A 5 59.23 -7.67 -11.86
CA LYS A 5 58.32 -7.84 -10.72
C LYS A 5 57.07 -6.97 -10.86
N HIS A 6 56.00 -7.53 -10.34
CA HIS A 6 54.66 -7.00 -10.18
C HIS A 6 54.54 -5.76 -9.26
N CYS A 7 53.51 -4.95 -9.58
CA CYS A 7 52.46 -4.39 -8.70
C CYS A 7 52.84 -3.35 -7.63
N PHE A 8 52.04 -2.26 -7.56
CA PHE A 8 51.25 -1.76 -6.40
C PHE A 8 50.87 -0.29 -6.73
N SER A 9 49.64 -0.02 -7.16
CA SER A 9 48.43 0.28 -6.37
C SER A 9 48.32 1.76 -6.00
N PHE A 10 47.20 2.40 -6.39
CA PHE A 10 46.33 3.07 -5.42
C PHE A 10 45.00 3.47 -6.09
N LEU A 11 43.96 2.65 -5.91
CA LEU A 11 42.57 3.10 -6.11
C LEU A 11 41.97 3.27 -4.72
N MET A 12 41.89 4.52 -4.27
CA MET A 12 41.27 4.87 -3.00
C MET A 12 39.77 5.02 -3.22
N LEU A 13 39.01 3.96 -2.93
CA LEU A 13 37.55 4.04 -2.86
C LEU A 13 37.17 4.32 -1.40
N LEU A 14 36.94 5.59 -1.08
CA LEU A 14 36.40 6.00 0.22
C LEU A 14 34.86 5.92 0.16
N LEU A 15 34.30 4.80 0.61
CA LEU A 15 32.86 4.68 0.86
C LEU A 15 32.60 5.04 2.33
N VAL A 16 32.18 6.28 2.57
CA VAL A 16 31.62 6.69 3.87
C VAL A 16 30.13 6.40 3.83
N PHE A 17 29.73 5.23 4.33
CA PHE A 17 28.33 4.99 4.69
C PHE A 17 28.12 5.48 6.11
N SER A 18 27.69 6.74 6.27
CA SER A 18 27.05 7.15 7.52
C SER A 18 25.58 6.78 7.43
N VAL A 19 25.26 5.55 7.83
CA VAL A 19 23.87 5.14 8.04
C VAL A 19 23.52 5.46 9.48
N ASN A 20 23.28 6.74 9.78
CA ASN A 20 22.47 7.08 10.94
C ASN A 20 21.02 6.78 10.56
N ALA A 21 20.68 5.49 10.50
CA ALA A 21 19.29 5.06 10.45
C ALA A 21 18.68 5.48 11.79
N GLN A 22 17.97 6.60 11.78
CA GLN A 22 17.10 6.96 12.87
C GLN A 22 16.14 5.79 13.06
N ILE A 23 16.23 5.13 14.21
CA ILE A 23 15.36 4.00 14.55
C ILE A 23 13.94 4.55 14.47
N ASP A 24 13.19 4.09 13.47
CA ASP A 24 11.78 4.40 13.33
C ASP A 24 11.06 3.60 14.40
N GLY A 25 11.13 4.11 15.62
CA GLY A 25 10.62 3.46 16.81
C GLY A 25 9.31 4.11 17.23
N ASP A 26 8.29 3.28 17.40
CA ASP A 26 7.16 3.65 18.24
C ASP A 26 7.65 3.58 19.71
N PRO A 27 7.45 4.62 20.54
CA PRO A 27 7.83 4.58 21.96
C PRO A 27 7.24 3.40 22.74
N ASP A 28 6.13 2.82 22.27
CA ASP A 28 5.46 1.69 22.92
C ASP A 28 5.90 0.31 22.40
N ILE A 29 6.42 0.22 21.16
CA ILE A 29 6.73 -1.07 20.50
C ILE A 29 8.25 -1.27 20.33
N GLY A 30 9.04 -0.19 20.29
CA GLY A 30 10.47 -0.24 20.05
C GLY A 30 10.80 -0.27 18.55
N ASP A 31 11.82 -1.05 18.17
CA ASP A 31 12.31 -1.13 16.79
C ASP A 31 11.29 -1.83 15.86
N LEU A 32 10.60 -1.04 15.03
CA LEU A 32 9.59 -1.53 14.08
C LEU A 32 10.19 -2.34 12.92
N SER A 33 11.51 -2.43 12.80
CA SER A 33 12.20 -3.26 11.80
C SER A 33 12.43 -4.70 12.23
N ALA A 34 12.08 -5.06 13.47
CA ALA A 34 12.23 -6.42 13.98
C ALA A 34 11.43 -7.44 13.12
N PRO A 35 12.00 -8.60 12.75
CA PRO A 35 11.35 -9.56 11.84
C PRO A 35 10.00 -10.10 12.30
N SER A 36 9.72 -10.05 13.61
CA SER A 36 8.44 -10.46 14.21
C SER A 36 7.34 -9.41 14.12
N ILE A 37 7.67 -8.18 13.72
CA ILE A 37 6.72 -7.07 13.62
C ILE A 37 6.19 -7.02 12.18
N PHE A 38 4.86 -6.96 12.07
CA PHE A 38 4.20 -6.65 10.81
C PHE A 38 3.96 -5.16 10.74
N TYR A 39 4.74 -4.47 9.91
CA TYR A 39 4.72 -3.03 9.78
C TYR A 39 4.98 -2.62 8.33
N ASP A 40 4.33 -1.53 7.91
CA ASP A 40 4.55 -0.91 6.61
C ASP A 40 4.39 0.61 6.73
N LYS A 41 5.38 1.34 6.21
CA LYS A 41 5.37 2.81 6.14
C LYS A 41 4.69 3.35 4.89
N PHE A 42 4.38 2.48 3.93
CA PHE A 42 3.83 2.86 2.62
C PHE A 42 4.69 3.85 1.83
N GLU A 43 6.01 3.79 2.04
CA GLU A 43 7.02 4.55 1.28
C GLU A 43 7.28 3.93 -0.12
N ALA A 44 6.90 2.66 -0.29
CA ALA A 44 6.98 1.93 -1.55
C ALA A 44 5.57 1.65 -2.12
N PRO A 45 5.44 1.28 -3.41
CA PRO A 45 4.17 0.78 -3.95
C PRO A 45 3.63 -0.38 -3.14
N LEU A 46 2.30 -0.56 -3.11
CA LEU A 46 1.66 -1.70 -2.45
C LEU A 46 2.20 -3.00 -3.05
N HIS A 47 3.09 -3.68 -2.32
CA HIS A 47 3.73 -4.91 -2.78
C HIS A 47 2.79 -6.10 -2.58
N GLU A 48 2.59 -6.89 -3.63
CA GLU A 48 1.73 -8.09 -3.60
C GLU A 48 2.12 -9.09 -2.50
N ASN A 49 3.41 -9.13 -2.11
CA ASN A 49 3.92 -10.03 -1.08
C ASN A 49 3.51 -9.64 0.36
N THR A 50 3.10 -8.39 0.57
CA THR A 50 2.65 -7.87 1.88
C THR A 50 1.16 -7.60 1.85
N TRP A 51 0.71 -6.95 0.79
CA TRP A 51 -0.65 -6.47 0.62
C TRP A 51 -1.22 -7.00 -0.69
N LYS A 52 -2.30 -7.75 -0.56
CA LYS A 52 -3.17 -8.12 -1.66
C LYS A 52 -4.26 -7.07 -1.80
N VAL A 53 -4.22 -6.35 -2.91
CA VAL A 53 -5.27 -5.42 -3.30
C VAL A 53 -6.38 -6.20 -4.01
N GLU A 54 -7.59 -6.08 -3.47
CA GLU A 54 -8.73 -6.86 -3.94
C GLU A 54 -9.37 -6.24 -5.18
N HIS A 55 -9.80 -7.12 -6.09
CA HIS A 55 -10.61 -6.78 -7.25
C HIS A 55 -11.78 -7.75 -7.31
N ARG A 56 -12.93 -7.35 -6.76
CA ARG A 56 -14.10 -8.24 -6.68
C ARG A 56 -15.39 -7.48 -6.40
N ILE A 57 -16.52 -8.15 -6.66
CA ILE A 57 -17.82 -7.71 -6.15
C ILE A 57 -17.79 -7.80 -4.62
N TRP A 58 -18.19 -6.71 -3.96
CA TRP A 58 -18.25 -6.62 -2.49
C TRP A 58 -19.46 -5.78 -2.08
N GLY A 59 -20.23 -6.27 -1.11
CA GLY A 59 -21.29 -5.48 -0.47
C GLY A 59 -22.59 -5.40 -1.26
N GLN A 60 -22.82 -6.28 -2.24
CA GLN A 60 -24.10 -6.34 -2.95
C GLN A 60 -25.20 -7.01 -2.10
N PRO A 61 -26.46 -6.53 -2.19
CA PRO A 61 -27.57 -7.16 -1.49
C PRO A 61 -27.76 -8.59 -1.98
N THR A 62 -27.69 -9.53 -1.05
CA THR A 62 -28.02 -10.93 -1.30
C THR A 62 -29.54 -11.05 -1.25
N TYR A 63 -30.15 -11.34 -2.41
CA TYR A 63 -31.55 -11.72 -2.59
C TYR A 63 -32.60 -10.57 -2.68
N ASN A 64 -33.41 -10.61 -3.75
CA ASN A 64 -34.58 -9.75 -4.05
C ASN A 64 -34.36 -8.30 -4.56
N GLY A 65 -33.44 -8.11 -5.50
CA GLY A 65 -33.67 -7.21 -6.64
C GLY A 65 -33.52 -5.69 -6.41
N ASN A 66 -32.57 -5.13 -7.16
CA ASN A 66 -32.52 -3.74 -7.65
C ASN A 66 -32.28 -2.59 -6.66
N LEU A 67 -32.16 -2.82 -5.35
CA LEU A 67 -31.84 -1.74 -4.42
C LEU A 67 -30.32 -1.66 -4.21
N TYR A 68 -29.69 -0.73 -4.93
CA TYR A 68 -28.28 -0.31 -4.78
C TYR A 68 -27.25 -1.35 -5.23
N LEU A 69 -27.10 -1.50 -6.54
CA LEU A 69 -25.92 -2.17 -7.10
C LEU A 69 -24.69 -1.29 -6.85
N HIS A 70 -23.72 -1.86 -6.15
CA HIS A 70 -22.39 -1.28 -5.94
C HIS A 70 -21.42 -1.91 -6.94
N GLY A 71 -20.48 -1.11 -7.47
CA GLY A 71 -19.45 -1.60 -8.38
C GLY A 71 -18.35 -2.43 -7.71
N GLY A 72 -18.48 -2.70 -6.41
CA GLY A 72 -17.56 -3.53 -5.64
C GLY A 72 -16.28 -2.78 -5.27
N VAL A 73 -15.15 -3.50 -5.27
CA VAL A 73 -13.83 -2.94 -5.02
C VAL A 73 -12.93 -3.18 -6.23
N ILE A 74 -12.12 -2.19 -6.57
CA ILE A 74 -11.20 -2.22 -7.71
C ILE A 74 -9.78 -1.90 -7.24
N GLN A 75 -8.78 -2.39 -7.98
CA GLN A 75 -7.37 -2.25 -7.59
C GLN A 75 -6.87 -0.82 -7.70
N GLU A 76 -7.36 -0.08 -8.69
CA GLU A 76 -6.99 1.31 -8.99
C GLU A 76 -7.39 2.30 -7.90
N ASN A 77 -8.17 1.85 -6.92
CA ASN A 77 -8.56 2.64 -5.77
C ASN A 77 -7.64 2.47 -4.55
N CYS A 78 -6.68 1.55 -4.60
CA CYS A 78 -5.64 1.36 -3.59
C CYS A 78 -4.28 1.72 -4.18
N TYR A 79 -3.59 2.67 -3.60
CA TYR A 79 -2.24 3.05 -4.02
C TYR A 79 -1.45 3.63 -2.85
N THR A 80 -0.14 3.84 -3.02
CA THR A 80 0.66 4.62 -2.08
C THR A 80 0.93 6.01 -2.62
N GLU A 81 0.85 7.00 -1.74
CA GLU A 81 1.13 8.40 -2.06
C GLU A 81 1.69 9.10 -0.83
N ASN A 82 2.84 9.76 -0.99
CA ASN A 82 3.50 10.55 0.06
C ASN A 82 3.70 9.79 1.40
N GLY A 83 4.08 8.51 1.34
CA GLY A 83 4.27 7.68 2.53
C GLY A 83 2.96 7.26 3.22
N ASN A 84 1.86 7.16 2.48
CA ASN A 84 0.58 6.70 3.01
C ASN A 84 -0.05 5.69 2.04
N ALA A 85 -0.69 4.66 2.57
CA ALA A 85 -1.69 3.91 1.81
C ALA A 85 -2.94 4.78 1.63
N VAL A 86 -3.34 4.98 0.38
CA VAL A 86 -4.53 5.71 0.00
C VAL A 86 -5.56 4.73 -0.51
N MET A 87 -6.73 4.76 0.12
CA MET A 87 -7.91 4.02 -0.30
C MET A 87 -8.98 5.04 -0.66
N ARG A 88 -9.36 5.11 -1.93
CA ARG A 88 -10.42 6.02 -2.41
C ARG A 88 -11.71 5.26 -2.73
N SER A 89 -12.84 5.97 -2.66
CA SER A 89 -14.11 5.52 -3.22
C SER A 89 -14.51 6.40 -4.40
N LEU A 90 -15.09 5.76 -5.41
CA LEU A 90 -15.76 6.42 -6.54
C LEU A 90 -17.25 6.38 -6.27
N GLU A 91 -17.86 7.54 -6.15
CA GLU A 91 -19.27 7.70 -5.75
C GLU A 91 -20.22 7.75 -6.97
N ASP A 92 -21.48 8.08 -6.72
CA ASP A 92 -22.60 8.10 -7.69
C ASP A 92 -22.37 8.98 -8.94
N TYR A 93 -21.52 10.00 -8.82
CA TYR A 93 -21.27 10.97 -9.90
C TYR A 93 -19.96 10.74 -10.65
N TYR A 94 -19.28 9.62 -10.40
CA TYR A 94 -18.08 9.29 -11.13
C TYR A 94 -18.39 9.03 -12.62
N ASN A 95 -17.71 9.76 -13.51
CA ASN A 95 -17.87 9.68 -14.97
C ASN A 95 -16.55 9.32 -15.68
N GLY A 96 -15.56 8.80 -14.96
CA GLY A 96 -14.27 8.43 -15.52
C GLY A 96 -14.27 7.04 -16.17
N PRO A 97 -13.10 6.58 -16.66
CA PRO A 97 -12.99 5.35 -17.44
C PRO A 97 -12.93 4.06 -16.59
N LEU A 98 -12.78 4.16 -15.27
CA LEU A 98 -12.69 2.98 -14.41
C LEU A 98 -14.04 2.27 -14.34
N THR A 99 -13.97 0.94 -14.31
CA THR A 99 -15.14 0.08 -14.25
C THR A 99 -14.94 -1.02 -13.23
N SER A 100 -16.05 -1.56 -12.75
CA SER A 100 -16.14 -2.63 -11.76
C SER A 100 -15.53 -3.93 -12.28
N PHE A 101 -15.35 -4.88 -11.36
CA PHE A 101 -14.83 -6.23 -11.64
C PHE A 101 -15.48 -6.94 -12.85
N ASN A 102 -16.80 -6.78 -13.03
CA ASN A 102 -17.54 -7.40 -14.13
C ASN A 102 -17.80 -6.44 -15.31
N GLY A 103 -17.33 -5.20 -15.23
CA GLY A 103 -17.52 -4.19 -16.26
C GLY A 103 -18.91 -3.54 -16.31
N GLU A 104 -19.82 -3.88 -15.40
CA GLU A 104 -21.23 -3.47 -15.46
C GLU A 104 -21.50 -2.11 -14.78
N HIS A 105 -20.66 -1.73 -13.82
CA HIS A 105 -20.79 -0.50 -13.05
C HIS A 105 -19.54 0.35 -13.12
N ASN A 106 -19.71 1.65 -13.26
CA ASN A 106 -18.63 2.64 -13.19
C ASN A 106 -18.72 3.52 -11.93
N THR A 107 -19.74 3.36 -11.09
CA THR A 107 -19.96 4.15 -9.88
C THR A 107 -20.01 3.27 -8.64
N ARG A 108 -19.93 3.88 -7.46
CA ARG A 108 -19.99 3.19 -6.16
C ARG A 108 -18.94 2.07 -6.05
N MET A 109 -17.71 2.39 -6.46
CA MET A 109 -16.58 1.48 -6.43
C MET A 109 -15.62 1.89 -5.32
N GLY A 110 -15.41 1.01 -4.35
CA GLY A 110 -14.49 1.23 -3.24
C GLY A 110 -13.10 0.67 -3.49
N ALA A 111 -12.36 0.56 -2.41
CA ALA A 111 -11.05 -0.08 -2.34
C ALA A 111 -11.04 -1.09 -1.20
N ALA A 112 -10.31 -2.18 -1.37
CA ALA A 112 -10.01 -3.11 -0.29
C ALA A 112 -8.60 -3.66 -0.45
N MET A 113 -7.94 -3.84 0.69
CA MET A 113 -6.59 -4.35 0.79
C MET A 113 -6.53 -5.27 2.00
N LEU A 114 -5.83 -6.38 1.85
CA LEU A 114 -5.64 -7.38 2.91
C LEU A 114 -4.24 -7.96 2.85
N THR A 115 -3.80 -8.63 3.91
CA THR A 115 -2.53 -9.35 3.93
C THR A 115 -2.79 -10.85 4.02
N ASP A 116 -2.00 -11.65 3.31
CA ASP A 116 -2.04 -13.11 3.42
C ASP A 116 -1.33 -13.63 4.69
N ARG A 117 -0.60 -12.74 5.39
CA ARG A 117 -0.01 -13.08 6.68
C ARG A 117 -1.11 -13.31 7.70
N ARG A 118 -0.99 -14.42 8.45
CA ARG A 118 -1.94 -14.81 9.48
C ARG A 118 -1.40 -14.41 10.83
N PHE A 119 -2.19 -13.67 11.58
CA PHE A 119 -1.89 -13.27 12.95
C PHE A 119 -2.93 -13.87 13.89
N ALA A 120 -2.49 -14.27 15.08
CA ALA A 120 -3.36 -14.66 16.17
C ALA A 120 -3.63 -13.44 17.07
N SER A 121 -3.66 -13.63 18.40
CA SER A 121 -3.70 -12.53 19.35
C SER A 121 -2.49 -11.60 19.23
N GLY A 122 -2.71 -10.30 19.31
CA GLY A 122 -1.66 -9.29 19.27
C GLY A 122 -2.22 -7.87 19.37
N ARG A 123 -1.33 -6.88 19.24
CA ARG A 123 -1.69 -5.46 19.13
C ARG A 123 -1.59 -5.07 17.66
N PHE A 124 -2.65 -4.46 17.15
CA PHE A 124 -2.71 -3.94 15.77
C PHE A 124 -3.10 -2.48 15.84
N GLU A 125 -2.33 -1.63 15.18
CA GLU A 125 -2.57 -0.20 15.16
C GLU A 125 -2.45 0.33 13.75
N THR A 126 -3.24 1.37 13.48
CA THR A 126 -3.17 2.11 12.23
C THR A 126 -3.35 3.58 12.53
N LYS A 127 -2.58 4.42 11.85
CA LYS A 127 -2.79 5.86 11.82
C LYS A 127 -3.52 6.20 10.54
N MET A 128 -4.81 6.50 10.67
CA MET A 128 -5.68 6.78 9.52
C MET A 128 -6.26 8.18 9.61
N LYS A 129 -6.38 8.84 8.45
CA LYS A 129 -7.16 10.05 8.27
C LYS A 129 -8.29 9.78 7.29
N ILE A 130 -9.53 9.98 7.73
CA ILE A 130 -10.69 9.93 6.83
C ILE A 130 -10.76 11.23 6.06
N ILE A 131 -10.65 11.15 4.74
CA ILE A 131 -10.76 12.31 3.85
C ILE A 131 -12.19 12.33 3.31
N HIS A 132 -12.95 13.36 3.69
CA HIS A 132 -14.21 13.68 3.04
C HIS A 132 -13.98 14.89 2.12
N LEU A 133 -13.89 14.64 0.82
CA LEU A 133 -13.87 15.71 -0.16
C LEU A 133 -15.28 16.28 -0.26
N LYS A 134 -15.50 17.46 0.33
CA LYS A 134 -16.74 18.21 0.15
C LYS A 134 -16.86 18.61 -1.31
N ARG A 135 -18.02 18.31 -1.88
CA ARG A 135 -18.57 18.76 -3.17
C ARG A 135 -18.03 20.13 -3.58
N GLN A 136 -17.29 20.21 -4.69
CA GLN A 136 -17.17 21.45 -5.45
C GLN A 136 -18.42 21.53 -6.35
N ASN A 137 -19.29 22.49 -6.06
CA ASN A 137 -20.43 22.83 -6.91
C ASN A 137 -19.89 23.21 -8.30
N ILE A 138 -20.21 22.41 -9.32
CA ILE A 138 -20.25 22.89 -10.70
C ILE A 138 -21.67 23.39 -10.95
#